data_AF-A0A959C5Z8-F1
#
_entry.id   AF-A0A959C5Z8-F1
#
_cell.length_a   1.000
_cell.length_b   1.000
_cell.length_c   1.000
_cell.angle_alpha   90.00
_cell.angle_beta   90.00
_cell.angle_gamma   90.00
#
_symmetry.space_group_name_H-M   'P 1'
#
loop_
_entity.id
_entity.type
_entity.pdbx_description
1 polymer ?
#
loop_
_entity_poly.entity_id
_entity_poly.type
_entity_poly.pdbx_seq_one_letter_code
_entity_poly.pdbx_strand_id
1 'polypeptide(L)'
;ITEKIGDEFYRAPTYMTFEEYLNWRDRKQQEEYFDRLQGVTLSGDRSSSGIEDPIAKFDVKTSLIDRLFGGTNVDIRPQGNINLTFGFDYQKIQNPILTLRQQRTGNFDFDMDINMSASGKIGEKLNLNFNYNTQATFDFDNQMKINYDTKNFSEDEIIQNIEAGNVSMPLRSNLIKGAQNLFGVKTEMKFGHLRTTLLAAQQRSRQQSLTVQGGSQVQTFERPIDEYDENRHFFLSHWNRNEFEPALECLPVPISQFTVTRMEVWITNDRLATENVRDVVALMDLGEPQPFLNGPTVDDPNRPDYSLVSPPELDNKGQGLPANNNNRLYPMIASDLVSDPAFRFSDQVVSRLTNQYELKQIRDFEKVRARLLSSSEYTYNDQLGFVSINLNVQPDQVVGIALEYTYNGIPHKI
;
A
#
# COMPACT_ATOMS: atom_id res chain seq x y z
N ILE A 1 -12.49 81.08 17.08
CA ILE A 1 -13.56 80.18 17.58
C ILE A 1 -14.13 80.79 18.86
N THR A 2 -15.45 80.98 18.92
CA THR A 2 -16.16 81.49 20.10
C THR A 2 -17.21 80.48 20.50
N GLU A 3 -17.11 79.96 21.72
CA GLU A 3 -18.09 79.04 22.29
C GLU A 3 -18.93 79.82 23.31
N LYS A 4 -20.25 79.79 23.16
CA LYS A 4 -21.21 80.45 24.05
C LYS A 4 -22.14 79.41 24.67
N ILE A 5 -22.55 79.66 25.91
CA ILE A 5 -23.69 78.97 26.54
C ILE A 5 -24.73 80.06 26.85
N GLY A 6 -25.88 80.01 26.17
CA GLY A 6 -26.80 81.14 26.17
C GLY A 6 -26.16 82.38 25.54
N ASP A 7 -26.31 83.53 26.19
CA ASP A 7 -25.75 84.81 25.73
C ASP A 7 -24.32 85.08 26.26
N GLU A 8 -23.78 84.20 27.11
CA GLU A 8 -22.49 84.40 27.77
C GLU A 8 -21.38 83.57 27.11
N PHE A 9 -20.17 84.14 27.00
CA PHE A 9 -19.02 83.45 26.43
C PHE A 9 -18.51 82.41 27.42
N TYR A 10 -18.61 81.14 27.04
CA TYR A 10 -18.20 80.01 27.88
C TYR A 10 -16.68 79.93 28.04
N ARG A 11 -15.93 80.38 27.03
CA ARG A 11 -14.45 80.47 27.05
C ARG A 11 -13.95 81.66 26.25
N ALA A 12 -12.72 82.09 26.56
CA ALA A 12 -12.05 83.15 25.83
C ALA A 12 -11.91 82.80 24.33
N PRO A 13 -12.18 83.74 23.40
CA PRO A 13 -12.08 83.50 21.97
C PRO A 13 -10.68 83.01 21.59
N THR A 14 -10.60 81.84 20.96
CA THR A 14 -9.34 81.32 20.43
C THR A 14 -9.16 81.80 18.99
N TYR A 15 -8.01 82.39 18.68
CA TYR A 15 -7.66 82.84 17.33
C TYR A 15 -6.82 81.78 16.64
N MET A 16 -7.06 81.57 15.35
CA MET A 16 -6.27 80.68 14.50
C MET A 16 -5.72 81.49 13.35
N THR A 17 -4.51 81.18 12.92
CA THR A 17 -3.96 81.69 11.66
C THR A 17 -4.72 81.09 10.47
N PHE A 18 -4.59 81.70 9.29
CA PHE A 18 -5.27 81.22 8.08
C PHE A 18 -4.89 79.77 7.71
N GLU A 19 -3.62 79.43 7.90
CA GLU A 19 -3.10 78.08 7.64
C GLU A 19 -3.63 77.05 8.65
N GLU A 20 -3.70 77.41 9.94
CA GLU A 20 -4.32 76.56 10.97
C GLU A 20 -5.81 76.36 10.73
N TYR A 21 -6.53 77.38 10.24
CA TYR A 21 -7.95 77.26 9.87
C TYR A 21 -8.14 76.28 8.71
N LEU A 22 -7.31 76.34 7.67
CA LEU A 22 -7.37 75.43 6.53
C LEU A 22 -7.12 73.98 6.98
N ASN A 23 -6.05 73.73 7.74
CA ASN A 23 -5.75 72.40 8.28
C ASN A 23 -6.86 71.87 9.20
N TRP A 24 -7.41 72.74 10.06
CA TRP A 24 -8.53 72.38 10.92
C TRP A 24 -9.76 71.99 10.09
N ARG A 25 -10.10 72.78 9.06
CA ARG A 25 -11.26 72.54 8.18
C ARG A 25 -11.10 71.26 7.36
N ASP A 26 -9.91 71.02 6.82
CA ASP A 26 -9.64 69.83 6.01
C ASP A 26 -9.75 68.55 6.87
N ARG A 27 -9.22 68.58 8.10
CA ARG A 27 -9.41 67.49 9.06
C ARG A 27 -10.89 67.31 9.44
N LYS A 28 -11.61 68.41 9.67
CA LYS A 28 -13.05 68.39 9.97
C LYS A 28 -13.87 67.81 8.81
N GLN A 29 -13.51 68.11 7.56
CA GLN A 29 -14.14 67.56 6.36
C GLN A 29 -13.81 66.08 6.16
N GLN A 30 -12.59 65.65 6.45
CA GLN A 30 -12.24 64.23 6.42
C GLN A 30 -13.02 63.45 7.48
N GLU A 31 -13.09 63.95 8.71
CA GLU A 31 -13.91 63.35 9.77
C GLU A 31 -15.39 63.28 9.37
N GLU A 32 -15.98 64.36 8.87
CA GLU A 32 -17.37 64.35 8.39
C GLU A 32 -17.61 63.43 7.18
N TYR A 33 -16.63 63.30 6.29
CA TYR A 33 -16.68 62.37 5.16
C TYR A 33 -16.64 60.91 5.63
N PHE A 34 -15.78 60.58 6.59
CA PHE A 34 -15.68 59.24 7.16
C PHE A 34 -16.88 58.89 8.06
N ASP A 35 -17.41 59.84 8.83
CA ASP A 35 -18.62 59.65 9.63
C ASP A 35 -19.85 59.37 8.73
N ARG A 36 -19.95 60.05 7.58
CA ARG A 36 -20.98 59.75 6.56
C ARG A 36 -20.81 58.36 5.94
N LEU A 37 -19.57 57.89 5.75
CA LEU A 37 -19.28 56.54 5.23
C LEU A 37 -19.57 55.44 6.24
N GLN A 38 -19.45 55.72 7.54
CA GLN A 38 -19.68 54.75 8.62
C GLN A 38 -21.13 54.73 9.12
N GLY A 39 -21.97 55.70 8.74
CA GLY A 39 -23.38 55.74 9.11
C GLY A 39 -23.63 55.98 10.61
N VAL A 40 -22.62 56.47 11.34
CA VAL A 40 -22.74 56.75 12.78
C VAL A 40 -23.25 58.17 12.97
N THR A 41 -24.55 58.37 12.91
CA THR A 41 -25.16 59.55 13.55
C THR A 41 -25.27 59.25 15.05
N LEU A 42 -24.64 60.11 15.86
CA LEU A 42 -24.61 60.05 17.32
C LEU A 42 -25.93 59.59 17.93
N SER A 43 -25.84 58.54 18.74
CA SER A 43 -26.93 58.03 19.59
C SER A 43 -27.45 59.13 20.52
N GLY A 44 -28.74 59.42 20.40
CA GLY A 44 -29.40 60.44 21.22
C GLY A 44 -30.88 60.51 20.90
N ASP A 45 -31.62 59.46 21.24
CA ASP A 45 -33.08 59.47 21.25
C ASP A 45 -33.60 60.66 22.08
N ARG A 46 -34.27 61.61 21.41
CA ARG A 46 -35.56 62.20 21.79
C ARG A 46 -35.94 63.28 20.78
N SER A 47 -36.79 62.95 19.81
CA SER A 47 -37.61 63.94 19.12
C SER A 47 -39.10 63.65 19.33
N SER A 48 -39.67 64.34 20.31
CA SER A 48 -41.09 64.68 20.35
C SER A 48 -41.36 65.77 19.29
N SER A 49 -41.38 65.41 18.01
CA SER A 49 -42.13 66.10 16.94
C SER A 49 -41.97 65.30 15.66
N GLY A 50 -43.07 65.11 14.92
CA GLY A 50 -43.17 64.20 13.80
C GLY A 50 -42.38 64.63 12.57
N ILE A 51 -41.09 64.29 12.55
CA ILE A 51 -40.28 64.22 11.34
C ILE A 51 -39.84 62.76 11.22
N GLU A 52 -40.35 62.07 10.20
CA GLU A 52 -39.92 60.70 9.86
C GLU A 52 -38.41 60.70 9.61
N ASP A 53 -37.68 59.91 10.39
CA ASP A 53 -36.27 59.63 10.16
C ASP A 53 -36.11 58.89 8.81
N PRO A 54 -35.50 59.50 7.78
CA PRO A 54 -35.37 58.90 6.45
C PRO A 54 -34.48 57.65 6.42
N ILE A 55 -33.82 57.30 7.53
CA ILE A 55 -32.99 56.09 7.67
C ILE A 55 -33.77 54.91 8.25
N ALA A 56 -34.90 55.13 8.94
CA ALA A 56 -35.75 54.04 9.45
C ALA A 56 -36.42 53.21 8.33
N LYS A 57 -36.39 53.70 7.07
CA LYS A 57 -36.85 52.96 5.88
C LYS A 57 -35.78 52.05 5.27
N PHE A 58 -34.53 52.10 5.73
CA PHE A 58 -33.45 51.23 5.27
C PHE A 58 -33.08 50.25 6.39
N ASP A 59 -33.61 49.03 6.32
CA ASP A 59 -33.13 47.93 7.15
C ASP A 59 -31.72 47.55 6.67
N VAL A 60 -30.73 48.10 7.38
CA VAL A 60 -29.30 47.98 7.06
C VAL A 60 -28.86 46.52 6.97
N LYS A 61 -29.52 45.60 7.69
CA LYS A 61 -29.18 44.17 7.64
C LYS A 61 -29.65 43.50 6.36
N THR A 62 -30.88 43.75 5.92
CA THR A 62 -31.37 43.24 4.63
C THR A 62 -30.65 43.91 3.46
N SER A 63 -30.35 45.21 3.54
CA SER A 63 -29.58 45.94 2.52
C SER A 63 -28.15 45.40 2.34
N LEU A 64 -27.46 45.01 3.43
CA LEU A 64 -26.11 44.44 3.36
C LEU A 64 -26.09 43.03 2.75
N ILE A 65 -27.03 42.17 3.13
CA ILE A 65 -27.15 40.80 2.58
C ILE A 65 -27.51 40.88 1.09
N ASP A 66 -28.47 41.72 0.74
CA ASP A 66 -28.88 41.95 -0.64
C ASP A 66 -27.72 42.48 -1.51
N ARG A 67 -26.95 43.45 -1.00
CA ARG A 67 -25.76 43.99 -1.69
C ARG A 67 -24.63 42.98 -1.86
N LEU A 68 -24.39 42.13 -0.86
CA LEU A 68 -23.31 41.14 -0.90
C LEU A 68 -23.65 39.94 -1.77
N PHE A 69 -24.89 39.45 -1.71
CA PHE A 69 -25.29 38.21 -2.37
C PHE A 69 -26.15 38.42 -3.62
N GLY A 70 -26.56 39.65 -3.94
CA GLY A 70 -27.45 39.95 -5.07
C GLY A 70 -28.87 39.45 -4.84
N GLY A 71 -29.34 39.46 -3.60
CA GLY A 71 -30.63 38.90 -3.19
C GLY A 71 -30.61 38.25 -1.82
N THR A 72 -31.77 38.18 -1.17
CA THR A 72 -31.96 37.51 0.13
C THR A 72 -32.49 36.08 0.04
N ASN A 73 -32.79 35.60 -1.18
CA ASN A 73 -33.35 34.26 -1.40
C ASN A 73 -32.33 33.17 -1.06
N VAL A 74 -32.73 32.20 -0.23
CA VAL A 74 -31.90 31.05 0.14
C VAL A 74 -32.62 29.78 -0.32
N ASP A 75 -32.10 29.09 -1.32
CA ASP A 75 -32.59 27.78 -1.78
C ASP A 75 -31.50 26.74 -1.55
N ILE A 76 -31.68 25.85 -0.57
CA ILE A 76 -30.76 24.75 -0.27
C ILE A 76 -31.53 23.45 -0.36
N ARG A 77 -31.08 22.54 -1.23
CA ARG A 77 -31.73 21.27 -1.52
C ARG A 77 -30.83 20.10 -1.10
N PRO A 78 -30.96 19.60 0.13
CA PRO A 78 -30.33 18.36 0.53
C PRO A 78 -31.02 17.16 -0.13
N GLN A 79 -30.24 16.17 -0.55
CA GLN A 79 -30.69 14.92 -1.17
C GLN A 79 -29.80 13.78 -0.69
N GLY A 80 -30.38 12.62 -0.37
CA GLY A 80 -29.63 11.45 0.06
C GLY A 80 -30.31 10.67 1.16
N ASN A 81 -29.57 9.73 1.75
CA ASN A 81 -30.01 8.90 2.85
C ASN A 81 -28.99 8.95 3.99
N ILE A 82 -29.50 8.81 5.21
CA ILE A 82 -28.71 8.71 6.42
C ILE A 82 -29.22 7.46 7.14
N ASN A 83 -28.41 6.41 7.14
CA ASN A 83 -28.67 5.18 7.86
C ASN A 83 -27.79 5.16 9.11
N LEU A 84 -28.41 4.95 10.26
CA LEU A 84 -27.71 4.82 11.54
C LEU A 84 -28.03 3.44 12.11
N THR A 85 -27.02 2.60 12.26
CA THR A 85 -27.16 1.26 12.82
C THR A 85 -26.59 1.26 14.23
N PHE A 86 -27.42 0.83 15.18
CA PHE A 86 -27.06 0.68 16.58
C PHE A 86 -27.16 -0.80 16.94
N GLY A 87 -26.04 -1.39 17.32
CA GLY A 87 -25.91 -2.79 17.70
C GLY A 87 -25.22 -2.94 19.05
N PHE A 88 -25.35 -4.12 19.63
CA PHE A 88 -24.55 -4.51 20.79
C PHE A 88 -24.04 -5.92 20.56
N ASP A 89 -22.74 -6.03 20.31
CA ASP A 89 -22.09 -7.31 20.06
C ASP A 89 -21.65 -7.90 21.38
N TYR A 90 -22.19 -9.08 21.70
CA TYR A 90 -21.78 -9.87 22.85
C TYR A 90 -21.23 -11.21 22.40
N GLN A 91 -19.97 -11.47 22.71
CA GLN A 91 -19.30 -12.72 22.39
C GLN A 91 -18.81 -13.41 23.66
N LYS A 92 -19.11 -14.71 23.75
CA LYS A 92 -18.57 -15.60 24.78
C LYS A 92 -17.74 -16.72 24.16
N ILE A 93 -16.43 -16.71 24.40
CA ILE A 93 -15.51 -17.75 23.93
C ILE A 93 -15.21 -18.71 25.07
N GLN A 94 -15.51 -20.00 24.89
CA GLN A 94 -15.23 -21.04 25.88
C GLN A 94 -13.81 -21.60 25.72
N ASN A 95 -12.81 -20.72 25.73
CA ASN A 95 -11.41 -21.11 25.68
C ASN A 95 -10.82 -21.08 27.11
N PRO A 96 -10.44 -22.24 27.68
CA PRO A 96 -9.90 -22.32 29.05
C PRO A 96 -8.54 -21.62 29.20
N ILE A 97 -7.83 -21.34 28.11
CA ILE A 97 -6.58 -20.57 28.11
C ILE A 97 -6.85 -19.08 28.43
N LEU A 98 -8.04 -18.59 28.13
CA LEU A 98 -8.44 -17.21 28.43
C LEU A 98 -9.03 -17.10 29.84
N THR A 99 -8.74 -16.00 30.54
CA THR A 99 -9.36 -15.70 31.84
C THR A 99 -10.88 -15.54 31.69
N LEU A 100 -11.66 -15.86 32.73
CA LEU A 100 -13.13 -15.77 32.70
C LEU A 100 -13.66 -14.39 32.29
N ARG A 101 -12.90 -13.32 32.56
CA ARG A 101 -13.22 -11.96 32.10
C ARG A 101 -12.97 -11.78 30.60
N GLN A 102 -11.87 -12.31 30.06
CA GLN A 102 -11.55 -12.26 28.63
C GLN A 102 -12.41 -13.20 27.78
N GLN A 103 -12.98 -14.24 28.40
CA GLN A 103 -13.96 -15.12 27.75
C GLN A 103 -15.28 -14.43 27.43
N ARG A 104 -15.56 -13.24 27.99
CA ARG A 104 -16.78 -12.45 27.73
C ARG A 104 -16.40 -11.07 27.26
N THR A 105 -16.72 -10.75 26.02
CA THR A 105 -16.50 -9.42 25.44
C THR A 105 -17.84 -8.85 24.97
N GLY A 106 -18.02 -7.55 25.17
CA GLY A 106 -19.25 -6.84 24.84
C GLY A 106 -18.89 -5.45 24.35
N ASN A 107 -19.21 -5.13 23.10
CA ASN A 107 -18.93 -3.83 22.50
C ASN A 107 -20.22 -3.23 21.94
N PHE A 108 -20.37 -1.92 22.12
CA PHE A 108 -21.40 -1.16 21.43
C PHE A 108 -20.97 -0.99 19.98
N ASP A 109 -21.79 -1.47 19.05
CA ASP A 109 -21.56 -1.31 17.62
C ASP A 109 -22.39 -0.13 17.13
N PHE A 110 -21.72 0.82 16.49
CA PHE A 110 -22.32 2.02 15.96
C PHE A 110 -21.75 2.29 14.58
N ASP A 111 -22.60 2.12 13.57
CA ASP A 111 -22.24 2.37 12.18
C ASP A 111 -23.11 3.48 11.60
N MET A 112 -22.44 4.43 10.93
CA MET A 112 -23.05 5.56 10.25
C MET A 112 -22.82 5.45 8.75
N ASP A 113 -23.89 5.16 8.02
CA ASP A 113 -23.92 5.15 6.57
C ASP A 113 -24.64 6.42 6.07
N ILE A 114 -23.86 7.48 5.92
CA ILE A 114 -24.32 8.78 5.42
C ILE A 114 -23.97 8.82 3.95
N ASN A 115 -24.97 8.98 3.09
CA ASN A 115 -24.78 9.31 1.68
C ASN A 115 -25.66 10.51 1.36
N MET A 116 -25.09 11.70 1.46
CA MET A 116 -25.81 12.96 1.38
C MET A 116 -25.11 13.92 0.44
N SER A 117 -25.89 14.54 -0.45
CA SER A 117 -25.50 15.68 -1.24
C SER A 117 -26.39 16.88 -0.90
N ALA A 118 -25.87 18.09 -1.02
CA ALA A 118 -26.65 19.30 -0.90
C ALA A 118 -26.14 20.31 -1.93
N SER A 119 -27.05 20.80 -2.77
CA SER A 119 -26.80 21.92 -3.66
C SER A 119 -27.65 23.10 -3.22
N GLY A 120 -27.09 24.29 -3.16
CA GLY A 120 -27.85 25.48 -2.79
C GLY A 120 -27.32 26.75 -3.40
N LYS A 121 -28.21 27.73 -3.52
CA LYS A 121 -27.92 29.08 -3.98
C LYS A 121 -28.42 30.08 -2.93
N ILE A 122 -27.55 31.01 -2.55
CA ILE A 122 -27.88 32.12 -1.65
C ILE A 122 -27.73 33.41 -2.45
N GLY A 123 -28.85 34.14 -2.55
CA GLY A 123 -29.01 35.25 -3.47
C GLY A 123 -28.76 34.81 -4.91
N GLU A 124 -28.01 35.62 -5.63
CA GLU A 124 -27.60 35.35 -6.98
C GLU A 124 -26.10 34.99 -7.10
N LYS A 125 -25.28 35.40 -6.12
CA LYS A 125 -23.82 35.32 -6.17
C LYS A 125 -23.19 34.11 -5.46
N LEU A 126 -23.83 33.50 -4.47
CA LEU A 126 -23.23 32.39 -3.71
C LEU A 126 -23.85 31.04 -4.08
N ASN A 127 -23.00 30.10 -4.51
CA ASN A 127 -23.38 28.71 -4.81
C ASN A 127 -22.64 27.77 -3.85
N LEU A 128 -23.38 26.80 -3.31
CA LEU A 128 -22.89 25.77 -2.42
C LEU A 128 -23.16 24.40 -3.05
N ASN A 129 -22.11 23.57 -3.12
CA ASN A 129 -22.21 22.17 -3.45
C ASN A 129 -21.49 21.37 -2.37
N PHE A 130 -22.18 20.43 -1.76
CA PHE A 130 -21.67 19.56 -0.72
C PHE A 130 -22.05 18.13 -1.07
N ASN A 131 -21.10 17.21 -0.99
CA ASN A 131 -21.29 15.78 -1.15
C ASN A 131 -20.46 15.08 -0.08
N TYR A 132 -21.11 14.20 0.67
CA TYR A 132 -20.51 13.49 1.78
C TYR A 132 -21.06 12.07 1.84
N ASN A 133 -20.15 11.13 1.66
CA ASN A 133 -20.35 9.69 1.75
C ASN A 133 -19.35 9.10 2.76
N THR A 134 -19.84 8.53 3.86
CA THR A 134 -18.99 7.88 4.87
C THR A 134 -18.36 6.58 4.39
N GLN A 135 -18.94 5.96 3.36
CA GLN A 135 -18.49 4.70 2.75
C GLN A 135 -17.71 4.94 1.44
N ALA A 136 -17.27 6.18 1.17
CA ALA A 136 -16.46 6.49 -0.01
C ALA A 136 -15.10 5.79 0.04
N THR A 137 -14.76 5.06 -1.03
CA THR A 137 -13.41 4.47 -1.19
C THR A 137 -12.37 5.52 -1.55
N PHE A 138 -12.79 6.61 -2.20
CA PHE A 138 -11.91 7.67 -2.67
C PHE A 138 -12.28 9.03 -2.09
N ASP A 139 -11.27 9.80 -1.68
CA ASP A 139 -11.45 11.16 -1.14
C ASP A 139 -12.11 12.15 -2.11
N PHE A 140 -12.10 11.87 -3.43
CA PHE A 140 -12.75 12.74 -4.42
C PHE A 140 -14.27 12.63 -4.42
N ASP A 141 -14.85 11.61 -3.81
CA ASP A 141 -16.31 11.48 -3.70
C ASP A 141 -16.87 12.45 -2.65
N ASN A 142 -16.05 12.77 -1.64
CA ASN A 142 -16.34 13.73 -0.59
C ASN A 142 -15.91 15.14 -1.02
N GLN A 143 -16.87 15.90 -1.57
CA GLN A 143 -16.62 17.22 -2.13
C GLN A 143 -17.39 18.29 -1.38
N MET A 144 -16.70 19.35 -0.99
CA MET A 144 -17.30 20.58 -0.49
C MET A 144 -16.80 21.72 -1.35
N LYS A 145 -17.68 22.42 -2.06
CA LYS A 145 -17.33 23.59 -2.85
C LYS A 145 -18.30 24.73 -2.57
N ILE A 146 -17.74 25.83 -2.10
CA ILE A 146 -18.43 27.11 -1.98
C ILE A 146 -17.88 28.00 -3.09
N ASN A 147 -18.76 28.65 -3.86
CA ASN A 147 -18.40 29.47 -5.01
C ASN A 147 -19.16 30.78 -4.97
N TYR A 148 -18.45 31.87 -4.70
CA TYR A 148 -18.98 33.23 -4.76
C TYR A 148 -18.59 33.85 -6.12
N ASP A 149 -19.55 33.89 -7.04
CA ASP A 149 -19.36 34.34 -8.41
C ASP A 149 -20.08 35.67 -8.65
N THR A 150 -19.31 36.67 -9.04
CA THR A 150 -19.78 38.03 -9.29
C THR A 150 -19.81 38.36 -10.78
N LYS A 151 -19.25 37.49 -11.64
CA LYS A 151 -19.06 37.73 -13.08
C LYS A 151 -20.36 38.01 -13.82
N ASN A 152 -21.45 37.37 -13.39
CA ASN A 152 -22.74 37.49 -14.08
C ASN A 152 -23.53 38.75 -13.69
N PHE A 153 -23.05 39.53 -12.72
CA PHE A 153 -23.82 40.62 -12.11
C PHE A 153 -23.22 42.01 -12.35
N SER A 154 -21.90 42.10 -12.46
CA SER A 154 -21.23 43.36 -12.79
C SER A 154 -19.87 43.08 -13.45
N GLU A 155 -19.67 43.64 -14.64
CA GLU A 155 -18.40 43.52 -15.36
C GLU A 155 -17.25 44.31 -14.68
N ASP A 156 -17.60 45.25 -13.80
CA ASP A 156 -16.68 46.19 -13.14
C ASP A 156 -16.12 45.69 -11.79
N GLU A 157 -16.55 44.52 -11.31
CA GLU A 157 -16.07 43.98 -10.03
C GLU A 157 -14.64 43.43 -10.14
N ILE A 158 -13.71 43.93 -9.30
CA ILE A 158 -12.32 43.47 -9.29
C ILE A 158 -12.24 41.99 -8.88
N ILE A 159 -12.99 41.60 -7.86
CA ILE A 159 -13.11 40.20 -7.43
C ILE A 159 -14.15 39.55 -8.31
N GLN A 160 -13.74 38.52 -9.04
CA GLN A 160 -14.57 37.83 -10.03
C GLN A 160 -15.09 36.50 -9.49
N ASN A 161 -14.27 35.78 -8.73
CA ASN A 161 -14.67 34.52 -8.13
C ASN A 161 -13.92 34.24 -6.83
N ILE A 162 -14.61 33.75 -5.80
CA ILE A 162 -13.99 33.17 -4.61
C ILE A 162 -14.52 31.75 -4.45
N GLU A 163 -13.64 30.76 -4.57
CA GLU A 163 -13.94 29.36 -4.31
C GLU A 163 -13.30 28.92 -2.98
N ALA A 164 -14.01 28.11 -2.20
CA ALA A 164 -13.48 27.48 -0.99
C ALA A 164 -13.87 25.99 -0.94
N GLY A 165 -12.96 25.16 -0.41
CA GLY A 165 -13.08 23.71 -0.36
C GLY A 165 -12.36 23.04 -1.54
N ASN A 166 -13.04 22.16 -2.28
CA ASN A 166 -12.51 21.48 -3.45
C ASN A 166 -12.36 22.47 -4.62
N VAL A 167 -11.12 22.87 -4.88
CA VAL A 167 -10.73 23.82 -5.93
C VAL A 167 -9.79 23.16 -6.94
N SER A 168 -9.74 23.73 -8.14
CA SER A 168 -8.80 23.31 -9.19
C SER A 168 -8.22 24.51 -9.91
N MET A 169 -6.99 24.36 -10.39
CA MET A 169 -6.30 25.40 -11.15
C MET A 169 -5.64 24.79 -12.38
N PRO A 170 -6.41 24.40 -13.40
CA PRO A 170 -5.84 23.93 -14.65
C PRO A 170 -5.07 25.08 -15.32
N LEU A 171 -3.79 24.85 -15.63
CA LEU A 171 -2.95 25.80 -16.34
C LEU A 171 -2.82 25.38 -17.81
N ARG A 172 -2.85 26.36 -18.72
CA ARG A 172 -2.60 26.16 -20.16
C ARG A 172 -1.10 26.20 -20.45
N SER A 173 -0.30 25.42 -19.73
CA SER A 173 1.14 25.33 -19.92
C SER A 173 1.57 23.87 -19.97
N ASN A 174 2.46 23.54 -20.91
CA ASN A 174 3.02 22.19 -21.01
C ASN A 174 4.16 21.96 -20.01
N LEU A 175 4.81 23.03 -19.53
CA LEU A 175 5.93 22.97 -18.60
C LEU A 175 5.47 22.89 -17.14
N ILE A 176 4.47 23.69 -16.78
CA ILE A 176 3.90 23.73 -15.43
C ILE A 176 2.47 23.22 -15.51
N LYS A 177 2.27 21.98 -15.05
CA LYS A 177 0.94 21.39 -14.96
C LYS A 177 0.22 21.98 -13.75
N GLY A 178 -0.98 22.49 -13.98
CA GLY A 178 -1.85 22.99 -12.92
C GLY A 178 -2.34 21.85 -12.02
N ALA A 179 -2.35 22.07 -10.71
CA ALA A 179 -2.81 21.05 -9.78
C ALA A 179 -4.36 20.96 -9.77
N GLN A 180 -4.84 19.72 -9.69
CA GLN A 180 -6.26 19.36 -9.66
C GLN A 180 -6.57 18.66 -8.33
N ASN A 181 -7.84 18.74 -7.90
CA ASN A 181 -8.34 18.16 -6.65
C ASN A 181 -7.59 18.68 -5.41
N LEU A 182 -7.63 19.99 -5.23
CA LEU A 182 -7.03 20.67 -4.10
C LEU A 182 -8.10 21.02 -3.06
N PHE A 183 -7.75 21.02 -1.78
CA PHE A 183 -8.64 21.52 -0.73
C PHE A 183 -8.10 22.83 -0.16
N GLY A 184 -8.80 23.94 -0.41
CA GLY A 184 -8.34 25.27 0.03
C GLY A 184 -9.21 26.41 -0.50
N VAL A 185 -8.59 27.59 -0.64
CA VAL A 185 -9.26 28.81 -1.10
C VAL A 185 -8.63 29.30 -2.39
N LYS A 186 -9.46 29.61 -3.38
CA LYS A 186 -9.07 30.17 -4.68
C LYS A 186 -9.79 31.49 -4.92
N THR A 187 -9.05 32.54 -5.24
CA THR A 187 -9.60 33.87 -5.53
C THR A 187 -9.16 34.31 -6.92
N GLU A 188 -10.11 34.64 -7.78
CA GLU A 188 -9.88 35.20 -9.12
C GLU A 188 -10.19 36.70 -9.09
N MET A 189 -9.23 37.51 -9.53
CA MET A 189 -9.33 38.96 -9.65
C MET A 189 -9.02 39.41 -11.07
N LYS A 190 -9.70 40.46 -11.55
CA LYS A 190 -9.49 41.06 -12.87
C LYS A 190 -9.29 42.57 -12.74
N PHE A 191 -8.10 43.04 -13.09
CA PHE A 191 -7.74 44.46 -13.16
C PHE A 191 -7.64 44.87 -14.63
N GLY A 192 -8.75 45.30 -15.22
CA GLY A 192 -8.84 45.57 -16.66
C GLY A 192 -8.54 44.31 -17.49
N HIS A 193 -7.37 44.27 -18.15
CA HIS A 193 -6.92 43.11 -18.93
C HIS A 193 -6.07 42.11 -18.13
N LEU A 194 -5.60 42.47 -16.93
CA LEU A 194 -4.82 41.58 -16.08
C LEU A 194 -5.75 40.67 -15.27
N ARG A 195 -5.60 39.36 -15.42
CA ARG A 195 -6.28 38.36 -14.58
C ARG A 195 -5.29 37.74 -13.61
N THR A 196 -5.57 37.85 -12.32
CA THR A 196 -4.76 37.30 -11.24
C THR A 196 -5.56 36.24 -10.51
N THR A 197 -5.03 35.04 -10.40
CA THR A 197 -5.63 33.95 -9.62
C THR A 197 -4.70 33.63 -8.45
N LEU A 198 -5.21 33.77 -7.24
CA LEU A 198 -4.52 33.36 -6.01
C LEU A 198 -5.12 32.05 -5.52
N LEU A 199 -4.26 31.13 -5.08
CA LEU A 199 -4.66 29.82 -4.62
C LEU A 199 -3.80 29.43 -3.41
N ALA A 200 -4.46 29.15 -2.30
CA ALA A 200 -3.84 28.59 -1.10
C ALA A 200 -4.58 27.30 -0.75
N ALA A 201 -3.95 26.15 -0.99
CA ALA A 201 -4.62 24.87 -0.84
C ALA A 201 -3.65 23.74 -0.49
N GLN A 202 -4.19 22.72 0.18
CA GLN A 202 -3.51 21.45 0.39
C GLN A 202 -3.75 20.54 -0.81
N GLN A 203 -2.66 20.05 -1.41
CA GLN A 203 -2.73 19.06 -2.47
C GLN A 203 -3.02 17.68 -1.88
N ARG A 204 -4.13 17.07 -2.30
CA ARG A 204 -4.54 15.71 -1.89
C ARG A 204 -4.30 14.66 -2.98
N SER A 205 -3.73 15.05 -4.12
CA SER A 205 -3.48 14.18 -5.27
C SER A 205 -1.98 13.97 -5.51
N ARG A 206 -1.59 12.75 -5.90
CA ARG A 206 -0.23 12.43 -6.33
C ARG A 206 -0.23 12.23 -7.85
N GLN A 207 0.65 12.94 -8.55
CA GLN A 207 0.83 12.74 -9.97
C GLN A 207 1.64 11.46 -10.20
N GLN A 208 1.06 10.51 -10.94
CA GLN A 208 1.77 9.35 -11.45
C GLN A 208 1.88 9.49 -12.97
N SER A 209 3.09 9.28 -13.50
CA SER A 209 3.34 9.25 -14.94
C SER A 209 3.52 7.80 -15.35
N LEU A 210 2.67 7.33 -16.26
CA LEU A 210 2.77 5.99 -16.84
C LEU A 210 3.21 6.14 -18.30
N THR A 211 4.33 5.53 -18.65
CA THR A 211 4.81 5.49 -20.04
C THR A 211 4.33 4.20 -20.68
N VAL A 212 3.37 4.29 -21.60
CA VAL A 212 2.87 3.16 -22.39
C VAL A 212 3.59 3.17 -23.73
N GLN A 213 4.31 2.10 -24.06
CA GLN A 213 5.02 1.96 -25.34
C GLN A 213 4.40 0.79 -26.12
N GLY A 214 3.97 1.03 -27.36
CA GLY A 214 3.49 -0.04 -28.25
C GLY A 214 2.22 -0.78 -27.79
N GLY A 215 1.40 -0.17 -26.93
CA GLY A 215 0.15 -0.77 -26.42
C GLY A 215 0.34 -1.68 -25.20
N SER A 216 1.55 -1.81 -24.67
CA SER A 216 1.83 -2.55 -23.42
C SER A 216 2.37 -1.62 -22.34
N GLN A 217 2.00 -1.91 -21.09
CA GLN A 217 2.57 -1.27 -19.92
C GLN A 217 3.99 -1.81 -19.70
N VAL A 218 5.00 -0.97 -19.95
CA VAL A 218 6.40 -1.33 -19.68
C VAL A 218 6.75 -0.85 -18.28
N GLN A 219 7.05 -1.79 -17.37
CA GLN A 219 7.59 -1.51 -16.06
C GLN A 219 9.07 -1.88 -16.05
N THR A 220 9.94 -0.91 -15.80
CA THR A 220 11.36 -1.16 -15.55
C THR A 220 11.53 -1.74 -14.15
N PHE A 221 12.30 -2.81 -14.03
CA PHE A 221 12.73 -3.37 -12.75
C PHE A 221 14.26 -3.31 -12.68
N GLU A 222 14.78 -3.17 -11.46
CA GLU A 222 16.20 -3.26 -11.14
C GLU A 222 16.32 -4.31 -10.04
N ARG A 223 17.25 -5.25 -10.18
CA ARG A 223 17.50 -6.29 -9.20
C ARG A 223 19.01 -6.43 -9.02
N PRO A 224 19.54 -6.28 -7.80
CA PRO A 224 20.97 -6.38 -7.55
C PRO A 224 21.41 -7.86 -7.62
N ILE A 225 22.70 -8.07 -7.85
CA ILE A 225 23.27 -9.41 -8.16
C ILE A 225 23.20 -10.35 -6.95
N ASP A 226 23.15 -9.81 -5.74
CA ASP A 226 23.01 -10.54 -4.48
C ASP A 226 21.55 -10.92 -4.15
N GLU A 227 20.56 -10.33 -4.80
CA GLU A 227 19.14 -10.64 -4.60
C GLU A 227 18.73 -11.87 -5.43
N TYR A 228 19.34 -13.02 -5.18
CA TYR A 228 18.93 -14.29 -5.78
C TYR A 228 17.65 -14.82 -5.10
N ASP A 229 16.97 -15.76 -5.76
CA ASP A 229 15.79 -16.43 -5.19
C ASP A 229 16.25 -17.57 -4.25
N GLU A 230 16.24 -17.30 -2.95
CA GLU A 230 16.76 -18.21 -1.92
C GLU A 230 15.83 -19.41 -1.70
N ASN A 231 16.40 -20.60 -1.45
CA ASN A 231 15.68 -21.82 -1.05
C ASN A 231 14.53 -22.23 -1.99
N ARG A 232 14.66 -21.90 -3.27
CA ARG A 232 13.64 -22.19 -4.29
C ARG A 232 14.09 -23.15 -5.37
N HIS A 233 15.34 -23.03 -5.79
CA HIS A 233 15.92 -23.78 -6.90
C HIS A 233 16.97 -24.76 -6.36
N PHE A 234 16.79 -26.04 -6.64
CA PHE A 234 17.64 -27.12 -6.15
C PHE A 234 18.11 -27.99 -7.32
N PHE A 235 19.40 -28.31 -7.37
CA PHE A 235 19.90 -29.35 -8.25
C PHE A 235 19.44 -30.72 -7.77
N LEU A 236 19.18 -31.64 -8.70
CA LEU A 236 18.72 -33.00 -8.37
C LEU A 236 19.84 -33.88 -7.78
N SER A 237 21.09 -33.59 -8.14
CA SER A 237 22.29 -34.27 -7.65
C SER A 237 23.52 -33.37 -7.78
N HIS A 238 24.63 -33.75 -7.14
CA HIS A 238 25.92 -33.09 -7.32
C HIS A 238 26.46 -33.27 -8.74
N TRP A 239 26.17 -34.39 -9.40
CA TRP A 239 26.50 -34.58 -10.82
C TRP A 239 25.78 -33.54 -11.70
N ASN A 240 24.47 -33.32 -11.49
CA ASN A 240 23.73 -32.30 -12.24
C ASN A 240 24.27 -30.89 -12.01
N ARG A 241 24.70 -30.58 -10.78
CA ARG A 241 25.35 -29.30 -10.46
C ARG A 241 26.66 -29.12 -11.24
N ASN A 242 27.47 -30.16 -11.35
CA ASN A 242 28.77 -30.10 -12.03
C ASN A 242 28.62 -30.04 -13.56
N GLU A 243 27.61 -30.69 -14.13
CA GLU A 243 27.34 -30.67 -15.58
C GLU A 243 26.44 -29.51 -16.03
N PHE A 244 25.94 -28.68 -15.11
CA PHE A 244 25.06 -27.54 -15.45
C PHE A 244 25.71 -26.51 -16.37
N GLU A 245 26.90 -26.01 -16.01
CA GLU A 245 27.63 -25.01 -16.82
C GLU A 245 28.12 -25.60 -18.16
N PRO A 246 28.77 -26.80 -18.20
CA PRO A 246 29.15 -27.43 -19.46
C PRO A 246 27.97 -27.70 -20.40
N ALA A 247 26.81 -28.07 -19.87
CA ALA A 247 25.62 -28.31 -20.69
C ALA A 247 25.07 -27.02 -21.32
N LEU A 248 25.38 -25.84 -20.76
CA LEU A 248 24.88 -24.54 -21.22
C LEU A 248 25.85 -23.79 -22.15
N GLU A 249 27.01 -24.35 -22.48
CA GLU A 249 28.00 -23.70 -23.36
C GLU A 249 27.43 -23.33 -24.75
N CYS A 250 26.47 -24.10 -25.26
CA CYS A 250 25.88 -23.91 -26.59
C CYS A 250 24.37 -23.61 -26.55
N LEU A 251 23.99 -22.47 -25.94
CA LEU A 251 22.61 -21.96 -26.01
C LEU A 251 22.14 -21.81 -27.48
N PRO A 252 20.87 -22.11 -27.80
CA PRO A 252 19.72 -22.26 -26.91
C PRO A 252 19.38 -23.71 -26.49
N VAL A 253 20.10 -24.72 -26.98
CA VAL A 253 19.80 -26.15 -26.69
C VAL A 253 20.87 -26.69 -25.75
N PRO A 254 20.51 -27.19 -24.54
CA PRO A 254 21.50 -27.71 -23.61
C PRO A 254 22.11 -29.01 -24.14
N ILE A 255 23.42 -29.14 -24.02
CA ILE A 255 24.19 -30.35 -24.39
C ILE A 255 24.13 -31.33 -23.22
N SER A 256 22.98 -31.98 -23.03
CA SER A 256 22.79 -32.98 -21.97
C SER A 256 22.20 -34.27 -22.54
N GLN A 257 22.67 -35.40 -22.02
CA GLN A 257 22.11 -36.73 -22.28
C GLN A 257 21.29 -37.25 -21.10
N PHE A 258 21.18 -36.46 -20.03
CA PHE A 258 20.34 -36.72 -18.89
C PHE A 258 18.90 -36.30 -19.24
N THR A 259 17.92 -37.13 -18.88
CA THR A 259 16.50 -36.81 -19.06
C THR A 259 15.70 -37.42 -17.93
N VAL A 260 15.08 -36.58 -17.10
CA VAL A 260 14.18 -37.03 -16.03
C VAL A 260 12.92 -37.66 -16.64
N THR A 261 12.60 -38.89 -16.23
CA THR A 261 11.40 -39.59 -16.69
C THR A 261 10.28 -39.54 -15.66
N ARG A 262 10.63 -39.59 -14.36
CA ARG A 262 9.68 -39.49 -13.26
C ARG A 262 10.34 -38.82 -12.06
N MET A 263 9.58 -37.97 -11.36
CA MET A 263 10.07 -37.32 -10.16
C MET A 263 8.94 -37.18 -9.13
N GLU A 264 9.28 -37.46 -7.88
CA GLU A 264 8.45 -37.22 -6.71
C GLU A 264 9.20 -36.29 -5.76
N VAL A 265 8.57 -35.19 -5.37
CA VAL A 265 9.15 -34.21 -4.44
C VAL A 265 8.35 -34.23 -3.15
N TRP A 266 9.03 -34.42 -2.04
CA TRP A 266 8.46 -34.54 -0.70
C TRP A 266 8.93 -33.35 0.14
N ILE A 267 8.01 -32.69 0.84
CA ILE A 267 8.32 -31.58 1.75
C ILE A 267 7.73 -31.82 3.14
N THR A 268 8.37 -31.32 4.19
CA THR A 268 7.83 -31.34 5.56
C THR A 268 6.36 -30.86 5.61
N ASN A 269 5.51 -31.63 6.30
CA ASN A 269 4.09 -31.35 6.40
C ASN A 269 3.75 -30.47 7.62
N ASP A 270 3.95 -29.16 7.48
CA ASP A 270 3.60 -28.21 8.56
C ASP A 270 2.11 -27.82 8.55
N ARG A 271 1.42 -28.04 7.42
CA ARG A 271 0.03 -27.62 7.22
C ARG A 271 -0.99 -28.68 7.63
N LEU A 272 -0.56 -29.70 8.37
CA LEU A 272 -1.40 -30.83 8.80
C LEU A 272 -2.19 -31.46 7.64
N ALA A 273 -1.58 -31.52 6.45
CA ALA A 273 -2.17 -32.19 5.30
C ALA A 273 -2.47 -33.66 5.68
N THR A 274 -3.59 -34.16 5.19
CA THR A 274 -4.06 -35.53 5.50
C THR A 274 -3.89 -36.49 4.32
N GLU A 275 -3.68 -35.98 3.11
CA GLU A 275 -3.56 -36.77 1.88
C GLU A 275 -2.11 -36.92 1.44
N ASN A 276 -1.74 -38.12 0.94
CA ASN A 276 -0.40 -38.44 0.44
C ASN A 276 0.74 -38.03 1.38
N VAL A 277 0.52 -38.25 2.68
CA VAL A 277 1.51 -37.98 3.74
C VAL A 277 2.11 -39.28 4.22
N ARG A 278 3.43 -39.30 4.38
CA ARG A 278 4.16 -40.44 4.95
C ARG A 278 5.39 -39.97 5.71
N ASP A 279 5.95 -40.85 6.53
CA ASP A 279 7.28 -40.62 7.09
C ASP A 279 8.32 -40.87 5.99
N VAL A 280 9.20 -39.90 5.79
CA VAL A 280 10.29 -39.93 4.81
C VAL A 280 11.60 -39.69 5.54
N VAL A 281 12.62 -40.44 5.16
CA VAL A 281 14.00 -40.18 5.57
C VAL A 281 14.74 -39.70 4.33
N ALA A 282 15.09 -38.42 4.31
CA ALA A 282 15.93 -37.85 3.27
C ALA A 282 17.40 -38.09 3.65
N LEU A 283 18.15 -38.70 2.75
CA LEU A 283 19.57 -39.00 2.90
C LEU A 283 20.35 -38.07 1.96
N MET A 284 21.36 -37.37 2.48
CA MET A 284 22.10 -36.37 1.70
C MET A 284 22.93 -37.01 0.57
N ASP A 285 23.68 -38.07 0.90
CA ASP A 285 24.64 -38.68 -0.02
C ASP A 285 24.04 -39.85 -0.84
N LEU A 286 22.71 -40.02 -0.86
CA LEU A 286 22.05 -41.16 -1.51
C LEU A 286 22.25 -41.13 -3.03
N GLY A 287 22.76 -42.22 -3.59
CA GLY A 287 23.06 -42.35 -5.01
C GLY A 287 24.22 -41.52 -5.53
N GLU A 288 24.86 -40.70 -4.69
CA GLU A 288 25.99 -39.87 -5.11
C GLU A 288 27.27 -40.72 -5.25
N PRO A 289 27.89 -40.78 -6.46
CA PRO A 289 29.12 -41.54 -6.68
C PRO A 289 30.32 -40.92 -5.94
N GLN A 290 30.30 -39.59 -5.81
CA GLN A 290 31.24 -38.82 -5.01
C GLN A 290 30.43 -37.99 -3.99
N PRO A 291 30.16 -38.57 -2.80
CA PRO A 291 29.52 -37.86 -1.69
C PRO A 291 30.16 -36.49 -1.41
N PHE A 292 29.38 -35.53 -0.91
CA PHE A 292 29.93 -34.20 -0.58
C PHE A 292 30.98 -34.27 0.52
N LEU A 293 30.80 -35.22 1.45
CA LEU A 293 31.66 -35.44 2.60
C LEU A 293 32.19 -36.88 2.57
N ASN A 294 33.41 -37.05 2.07
CA ASN A 294 34.04 -38.36 1.86
C ASN A 294 34.95 -38.76 3.03
N GLY A 295 34.43 -39.60 3.91
CA GLY A 295 35.22 -40.24 4.98
C GLY A 295 35.64 -39.31 6.13
N PRO A 296 36.56 -39.79 7.00
CA PRO A 296 36.96 -39.10 8.21
C PRO A 296 37.47 -37.68 7.98
N THR A 297 36.99 -36.74 8.77
CA THR A 297 37.48 -35.35 8.79
C THR A 297 38.12 -35.05 10.15
N VAL A 298 38.83 -33.92 10.25
CA VAL A 298 39.41 -33.46 11.53
C VAL A 298 38.33 -33.31 12.61
N ASP A 299 37.14 -32.84 12.22
CA ASP A 299 36.00 -32.63 13.11
C ASP A 299 35.10 -33.87 13.27
N ASP A 300 35.32 -34.91 12.45
CA ASP A 300 34.54 -36.16 12.49
C ASP A 300 35.40 -37.38 12.09
N PRO A 301 36.22 -37.91 13.01
CA PRO A 301 37.17 -38.99 12.72
C PRO A 301 36.51 -40.34 12.39
N ASN A 302 35.26 -40.54 12.80
CA ASN A 302 34.51 -41.77 12.58
C ASN A 302 33.52 -41.63 11.42
N ARG A 303 33.67 -40.62 10.55
CA ARG A 303 32.73 -40.48 9.44
C ARG A 303 32.91 -41.66 8.46
N PRO A 304 31.84 -42.40 8.15
CA PRO A 304 31.89 -43.48 7.18
C PRO A 304 32.11 -42.94 5.75
N ASP A 305 32.85 -43.70 4.95
CA ASP A 305 32.99 -43.45 3.51
C ASP A 305 32.12 -44.46 2.74
N TYR A 306 31.07 -43.95 2.12
CA TYR A 306 30.14 -44.73 1.31
C TYR A 306 30.46 -44.73 -0.18
N SER A 307 31.53 -44.05 -0.59
CA SER A 307 31.97 -44.03 -1.98
C SER A 307 32.44 -45.41 -2.45
N LEU A 308 32.30 -45.65 -3.74
CA LEU A 308 32.86 -46.82 -4.42
C LEU A 308 34.13 -46.41 -5.15
N VAL A 309 35.19 -47.20 -5.01
CA VAL A 309 36.45 -46.99 -5.75
C VAL A 309 36.24 -47.06 -7.27
N SER A 310 35.22 -47.81 -7.70
CA SER A 310 34.80 -47.91 -9.10
C SER A 310 33.28 -47.99 -9.14
N PRO A 311 32.58 -46.85 -9.32
CA PRO A 311 31.12 -46.84 -9.41
C PRO A 311 30.68 -47.58 -10.69
N PRO A 312 29.64 -48.44 -10.61
CA PRO A 312 29.20 -49.26 -11.74
C PRO A 312 28.52 -48.47 -12.85
N GLU A 313 27.76 -47.42 -12.51
CA GLU A 313 27.06 -46.59 -13.50
C GLU A 313 27.92 -45.38 -13.86
N LEU A 314 28.39 -45.32 -15.10
CA LEU A 314 29.31 -44.29 -15.57
C LEU A 314 28.72 -43.49 -16.72
N ASP A 315 29.09 -42.22 -16.80
CA ASP A 315 28.81 -41.35 -17.93
C ASP A 315 29.78 -41.65 -19.10
N ASN A 316 29.61 -40.97 -20.24
CA ASN A 316 30.49 -41.18 -21.40
C ASN A 316 31.93 -40.70 -21.19
N LYS A 317 32.19 -39.92 -20.13
CA LYS A 317 33.52 -39.42 -19.74
C LYS A 317 34.18 -40.34 -18.69
N GLY A 318 33.49 -41.41 -18.26
CA GLY A 318 33.95 -42.32 -17.22
C GLY A 318 33.78 -41.79 -15.79
N GLN A 319 32.97 -40.75 -15.59
CA GLN A 319 32.59 -40.24 -14.27
C GLN A 319 31.36 -41.00 -13.75
N GLY A 320 31.25 -41.17 -12.43
CA GLY A 320 30.07 -41.79 -11.84
C GLY A 320 28.82 -40.95 -12.10
N LEU A 321 27.73 -41.62 -12.49
CA LEU A 321 26.40 -41.02 -12.56
C LEU A 321 25.71 -41.07 -11.19
N PRO A 322 24.71 -40.21 -10.91
CA PRO A 322 23.96 -40.30 -9.67
C PRO A 322 23.01 -41.50 -9.74
N ALA A 323 23.25 -42.56 -8.99
CA ALA A 323 22.45 -43.78 -9.05
C ALA A 323 22.50 -44.53 -7.73
N ASN A 324 21.39 -45.16 -7.34
CA ASN A 324 21.29 -45.93 -6.10
C ASN A 324 22.37 -47.02 -5.92
N ASN A 325 22.95 -47.53 -7.01
CA ASN A 325 24.03 -48.53 -6.93
C ASN A 325 25.45 -47.94 -6.95
N ASN A 326 25.59 -46.62 -7.09
CA ASN A 326 26.88 -45.94 -7.18
C ASN A 326 27.48 -45.53 -5.84
N ASN A 327 26.73 -45.72 -4.76
CA ASN A 327 27.23 -45.65 -3.41
C ASN A 327 26.88 -46.93 -2.63
N ARG A 328 27.49 -47.10 -1.46
CA ARG A 328 27.19 -48.25 -0.58
C ARG A 328 25.96 -48.04 0.29
N LEU A 329 25.47 -46.80 0.45
CA LEU A 329 24.35 -46.47 1.33
C LEU A 329 23.08 -47.22 0.96
N TYR A 330 22.60 -47.06 -0.28
CA TYR A 330 21.33 -47.68 -0.68
C TYR A 330 21.40 -49.21 -0.66
N PRO A 331 22.43 -49.87 -1.22
CA PRO A 331 22.52 -51.33 -1.16
C PRO A 331 22.59 -51.89 0.26
N MET A 332 23.33 -51.23 1.17
CA MET A 332 23.42 -51.66 2.58
C MET A 332 22.08 -51.50 3.30
N ILE A 333 21.44 -50.34 3.17
CA ILE A 333 20.13 -50.07 3.75
C ILE A 333 19.11 -51.06 3.17
N ALA A 334 19.10 -51.27 1.86
CA ALA A 334 18.19 -52.20 1.20
C ALA A 334 18.42 -53.65 1.67
N SER A 335 19.68 -54.10 1.82
CA SER A 335 19.96 -55.44 2.33
C SER A 335 19.50 -55.61 3.78
N ASP A 336 19.69 -54.59 4.61
CA ASP A 336 19.26 -54.61 6.01
C ASP A 336 17.73 -54.63 6.10
N LEU A 337 17.01 -53.83 5.28
CA LEU A 337 15.55 -53.85 5.20
C LEU A 337 14.98 -55.22 4.78
N VAL A 338 15.69 -55.95 3.93
CA VAL A 338 15.31 -57.33 3.55
C VAL A 338 15.47 -58.29 4.73
N SER A 339 16.52 -58.10 5.53
CA SER A 339 16.79 -58.94 6.71
C SER A 339 15.89 -58.61 7.92
N ASP A 340 15.60 -57.33 8.14
CA ASP A 340 14.77 -56.80 9.23
C ASP A 340 13.81 -55.72 8.70
N PRO A 341 12.57 -56.09 8.33
CA PRO A 341 11.57 -55.14 7.85
C PRO A 341 11.14 -54.10 8.89
N ALA A 342 11.51 -54.25 10.17
CA ALA A 342 11.20 -53.26 11.21
C ALA A 342 12.11 -52.02 11.13
N PHE A 343 13.25 -52.09 10.43
CA PHE A 343 14.16 -50.95 10.26
C PHE A 343 13.48 -49.70 9.66
N ARG A 344 12.46 -49.88 8.82
CA ARG A 344 11.69 -48.77 8.22
C ARG A 344 10.74 -48.06 9.20
N PHE A 345 10.54 -48.59 10.42
CA PHE A 345 9.64 -47.98 11.38
C PHE A 345 10.26 -46.72 12.01
N SER A 346 9.41 -45.72 12.22
CA SER A 346 9.77 -44.34 12.59
C SER A 346 10.50 -44.23 13.94
N ASP A 347 10.34 -45.23 14.81
CA ASP A 347 10.93 -45.36 16.14
C ASP A 347 12.35 -45.97 16.10
N GLN A 348 12.66 -46.80 15.12
CA GLN A 348 13.94 -47.51 15.02
C GLN A 348 14.88 -46.88 13.98
N VAL A 349 14.34 -46.28 12.92
CA VAL A 349 15.13 -45.79 11.78
C VAL A 349 16.22 -44.81 12.18
N VAL A 350 15.90 -43.84 13.05
CA VAL A 350 16.87 -42.82 13.51
C VAL A 350 17.98 -43.48 14.33
N SER A 351 17.63 -44.32 15.30
CA SER A 351 18.62 -45.00 16.15
C SER A 351 19.54 -45.92 15.35
N ARG A 352 19.01 -46.61 14.34
CA ARG A 352 19.80 -47.50 13.47
C ARG A 352 20.74 -46.72 12.55
N LEU A 353 20.25 -45.68 11.87
CA LEU A 353 21.10 -44.83 11.02
C LEU A 353 22.21 -44.16 11.83
N THR A 354 21.92 -43.73 13.06
CA THR A 354 22.95 -43.13 13.92
C THR A 354 23.96 -44.14 14.45
N ASN A 355 23.52 -45.31 14.95
CA ASN A 355 24.39 -46.23 15.66
C ASN A 355 25.09 -47.26 14.76
N GLN A 356 24.45 -47.71 13.69
CA GLN A 356 24.97 -48.76 12.81
C GLN A 356 25.66 -48.17 11.57
N TYR A 357 25.15 -47.03 11.10
CA TYR A 357 25.69 -46.32 9.94
C TYR A 357 26.49 -45.08 10.34
N GLU A 358 26.64 -44.76 11.62
CA GLU A 358 27.42 -43.61 12.10
C GLU A 358 27.01 -42.26 11.46
N LEU A 359 25.77 -42.18 10.95
CA LEU A 359 25.22 -40.98 10.32
C LEU A 359 24.73 -39.99 11.38
N LYS A 360 24.88 -38.70 11.14
CA LYS A 360 24.35 -37.65 12.01
C LYS A 360 23.05 -37.08 11.45
N GLN A 361 22.03 -37.00 12.29
CA GLN A 361 20.77 -36.31 11.96
C GLN A 361 21.04 -34.81 11.67
N ILE A 362 20.20 -34.16 10.86
CA ILE A 362 20.31 -32.79 10.33
C ILE A 362 21.43 -32.61 9.30
N ARG A 363 22.55 -33.34 9.42
CA ARG A 363 23.69 -33.25 8.50
C ARG A 363 23.63 -34.29 7.38
N ASP A 364 23.56 -35.56 7.74
CA ASP A 364 23.67 -36.67 6.78
C ASP A 364 22.31 -37.24 6.40
N PHE A 365 21.34 -37.16 7.32
CA PHE A 365 19.96 -37.53 7.07
C PHE A 365 19.00 -36.70 7.92
N GLU A 366 17.73 -36.61 7.50
CA GLU A 366 16.68 -36.04 8.32
C GLU A 366 15.38 -36.86 8.18
N LYS A 367 14.73 -37.15 9.31
CA LYS A 367 13.45 -37.84 9.34
C LYS A 367 12.34 -36.83 9.52
N VAL A 368 11.46 -36.73 8.53
CA VAL A 368 10.29 -35.85 8.58
C VAL A 368 9.03 -36.58 8.19
N ARG A 369 7.90 -36.10 8.73
CA ARG A 369 6.60 -36.42 8.18
C ARG A 369 6.38 -35.51 6.98
N ALA A 370 6.49 -36.06 5.77
CA ALA A 370 6.45 -35.29 4.54
C ALA A 370 5.15 -35.52 3.77
N ARG A 371 4.74 -34.50 3.02
CA ARG A 371 3.67 -34.57 2.03
C ARG A 371 4.28 -34.59 0.63
N LEU A 372 3.63 -35.31 -0.29
CA LEU A 372 3.98 -35.27 -1.70
C LEU A 372 3.53 -33.92 -2.29
N LEU A 373 4.44 -33.25 -3.00
CA LEU A 373 4.09 -32.07 -3.80
C LEU A 373 3.36 -32.49 -5.07
N SER A 374 2.29 -31.76 -5.38
CA SER A 374 1.60 -31.89 -6.66
C SER A 374 2.42 -31.28 -7.80
N SER A 375 2.13 -31.70 -9.03
CA SER A 375 2.84 -31.22 -10.23
C SER A 375 2.67 -29.72 -10.50
N SER A 376 1.71 -29.03 -9.85
CA SER A 376 1.55 -27.58 -9.92
C SER A 376 2.40 -26.83 -8.88
N GLU A 377 2.89 -27.52 -7.84
CA GLU A 377 3.67 -26.93 -6.76
C GLU A 377 5.17 -26.87 -7.05
N TYR A 378 5.64 -27.52 -8.11
CA TYR A 378 7.03 -27.44 -8.56
C TYR A 378 7.12 -27.49 -10.08
N THR A 379 8.22 -26.99 -10.62
CA THR A 379 8.62 -27.12 -12.02
C THR A 379 10.04 -27.67 -12.04
N TYR A 380 10.45 -28.33 -13.13
CA TYR A 380 11.80 -28.86 -13.24
C TYR A 380 12.28 -28.82 -14.68
N ASN A 381 13.60 -28.80 -14.86
CA ASN A 381 14.23 -29.00 -16.16
C ASN A 381 14.72 -30.44 -16.24
N ASP A 382 14.16 -31.20 -17.18
CA ASP A 382 14.43 -32.62 -17.39
C ASP A 382 15.85 -32.88 -17.90
N GLN A 383 16.44 -31.95 -18.65
CA GLN A 383 17.76 -32.10 -19.26
C GLN A 383 18.91 -31.63 -18.36
N LEU A 384 18.74 -30.49 -17.69
CA LEU A 384 19.74 -29.88 -16.81
C LEU A 384 19.69 -30.46 -15.37
N GLY A 385 18.57 -31.04 -14.98
CA GLY A 385 18.42 -31.71 -13.70
C GLY A 385 18.40 -30.74 -12.51
N PHE A 386 17.47 -29.79 -12.53
CA PHE A 386 17.13 -28.97 -11.36
C PHE A 386 15.61 -28.87 -11.20
N VAL A 387 15.17 -28.70 -9.95
CA VAL A 387 13.78 -28.47 -9.57
C VAL A 387 13.63 -27.06 -8.99
N SER A 388 12.52 -26.42 -9.31
CA SER A 388 12.12 -25.11 -8.81
C SER A 388 10.79 -25.26 -8.10
N ILE A 389 10.78 -25.03 -6.81
CA ILE A 389 9.58 -25.17 -5.99
C ILE A 389 8.82 -23.83 -6.03
N ASN A 390 7.50 -23.87 -6.25
CA ASN A 390 6.66 -22.67 -6.37
C ASN A 390 6.28 -22.06 -5.01
N LEU A 391 6.67 -22.71 -3.92
CA LEU A 391 6.50 -22.24 -2.55
C LEU A 391 7.88 -21.93 -1.96
N ASN A 392 7.94 -20.92 -1.10
CA ASN A 392 9.16 -20.56 -0.39
C ASN A 392 9.42 -21.62 0.70
N VAL A 393 10.46 -22.44 0.50
CA VAL A 393 10.87 -23.46 1.45
C VAL A 393 11.54 -22.77 2.63
N GLN A 394 11.04 -23.01 3.84
CA GLN A 394 11.64 -22.44 5.04
C GLN A 394 12.96 -23.16 5.37
N PRO A 395 13.95 -22.48 6.00
CA PRO A 395 15.24 -23.09 6.33
C PRO A 395 15.18 -24.33 7.24
N ASP A 396 14.10 -24.50 8.00
CA ASP A 396 13.83 -25.65 8.86
C ASP A 396 13.03 -26.77 8.18
N GLN A 397 12.57 -26.54 6.95
CA GLN A 397 11.87 -27.54 6.15
C GLN A 397 12.86 -28.43 5.41
N VAL A 398 12.48 -29.70 5.28
CA VAL A 398 13.25 -30.71 4.56
C VAL A 398 12.57 -30.98 3.23
N VAL A 399 13.36 -30.98 2.17
CA VAL A 399 12.95 -31.38 0.83
C VAL A 399 13.66 -32.68 0.49
N GLY A 400 12.88 -33.73 0.19
CA GLY A 400 13.38 -35.00 -0.31
C GLY A 400 12.91 -35.22 -1.74
N ILE A 401 13.77 -35.73 -2.61
CA ILE A 401 13.43 -36.02 -4.01
C ILE A 401 13.73 -37.49 -4.27
N ALA A 402 12.79 -38.18 -4.91
CA ALA A 402 13.00 -39.50 -5.48
C ALA A 402 12.74 -39.40 -6.98
N LEU A 403 13.66 -39.90 -7.81
CA LEU A 403 13.57 -39.70 -9.24
C LEU A 403 14.05 -40.90 -10.05
N GLU A 404 13.49 -41.00 -11.26
CA GLU A 404 13.94 -41.89 -12.32
C GLU A 404 14.35 -41.02 -13.50
N TYR A 405 15.49 -41.34 -14.09
CA TYR A 405 16.01 -40.62 -15.23
C TYR A 405 16.64 -41.61 -16.21
N THR A 406 16.86 -41.15 -17.43
CA THR A 406 17.66 -41.87 -18.42
C THR A 406 18.90 -41.08 -18.74
N TYR A 407 20.04 -41.77 -18.84
CA TYR A 407 21.27 -41.21 -19.41
C TYR A 407 21.58 -41.99 -20.69
N ASN A 408 21.59 -41.29 -21.84
CA ASN A 408 21.85 -41.92 -23.15
C ASN A 408 20.94 -43.15 -23.42
N GLY A 409 19.68 -43.09 -22.97
CA GLY A 409 18.69 -44.16 -23.10
C GLY A 409 18.76 -45.27 -22.04
N ILE A 410 19.74 -45.26 -21.14
CA ILE A 410 19.87 -46.22 -20.03
C ILE A 410 19.14 -45.67 -18.80
N PRO A 411 18.19 -46.42 -18.21
CA PRO A 411 17.43 -45.95 -17.05
C PRO A 411 18.21 -46.10 -15.73
N HIS A 412 18.16 -45.07 -14.91
CA HIS A 412 18.74 -45.01 -13.56
C HIS A 412 17.73 -44.48 -12.56
N LYS A 413 17.97 -44.74 -11.27
CA LYS A 413 17.09 -44.32 -10.16
C LYS A 413 17.91 -43.80 -8.99
N ILE A 414 17.36 -42.79 -8.32
CA ILE A 414 17.90 -42.19 -7.10
C ILE A 414 16.73 -42.08 -6.11
#